data_AF-A0A5K1CL23-F1
#
_entry.id   AF-A0A5K1CL23-F1
#
_cell.length_a   1.000
_cell.length_b   1.000
_cell.length_c   1.000
_cell.angle_alpha   90.00
_cell.angle_beta   90.00
_cell.angle_gamma   90.00
#
_symmetry.space_group_name_H-M   'P 1'
#
loop_
_entity.id
_entity.type
_entity.pdbx_description
1 polymer ?
#
loop_
_entity_poly.entity_id
_entity_poly.type
_entity_poly.pdbx_seq_one_letter_code
_entity_poly.pdbx_strand_id
1 'polypeptide(L)' 'YKIYVEGIAWSVSRKYILACDSPTLSVKDRYYDFFSRSLMPSHHFWPISTESKCPSIKFAVDWGNTHPQK' A
#
# COMPACT_ATOMS: atom_id res chain seq x y z
N TYR A 1 -6.86 5.17 -5.87
CA TYR A 1 -6.16 4.05 -5.21
C TYR A 1 -5.06 3.52 -6.10
N LYS A 2 -3.89 3.23 -5.53
CA LYS A 2 -2.78 2.55 -6.20
C LYS A 2 -2.34 1.37 -5.33
N ILE A 3 -1.94 0.27 -5.94
CA ILE A 3 -1.56 -0.95 -5.22
C ILE A 3 -0.09 -1.24 -5.49
N TYR A 4 0.67 -1.43 -4.41
CA TYR A 4 2.03 -1.94 -4.46
C TYR A 4 2.06 -3.41 -4.04
N VAL A 5 2.74 -4.22 -4.85
CA VAL A 5 3.01 -5.64 -4.59
C VAL A 5 4.45 -5.93 -4.98
N GLU A 6 5.13 -6.73 -4.17
CA GLU A 6 6.47 -7.22 -4.46
C GLU A 6 6.43 -8.30 -5.57
N GLY A 7 7.50 -8.36 -6.36
CA GLY A 7 7.69 -9.39 -7.38
C GLY A 7 8.63 -10.48 -6.85
N ILE A 8 9.67 -10.79 -7.64
CA ILE A 8 10.78 -11.66 -7.19
C ILE A 8 11.51 -11.03 -5.99
N ALA A 9 11.66 -9.71 -6.03
CA ALA A 9 12.26 -8.87 -4.98
C ALA A 9 11.41 -7.59 -4.79
N TRP A 10 11.96 -6.57 -4.14
CA TRP A 10 11.34 -5.24 -4.09
C TRP A 10 11.15 -4.69 -5.51
N SER A 11 10.06 -3.96 -5.72
CA SER A 11 9.77 -3.32 -7.00
C SER A 11 10.08 -1.83 -6.95
N VAL A 12 10.79 -1.34 -7.98
CA VAL A 12 11.10 0.08 -8.16
C VAL A 12 9.85 0.93 -8.35
N SER A 13 8.71 0.31 -8.68
CA SER A 13 7.41 1.00 -8.83
C SER A 13 6.92 1.66 -7.54
N ARG A 14 7.38 1.24 -6.35
CA ARG A 14 6.91 1.79 -5.06
C ARG A 14 7.03 3.31 -4.98
N LYS A 15 8.19 3.84 -5.35
CA LYS A 15 8.47 5.28 -5.27
C LYS A 15 7.52 6.09 -6.17
N TYR A 16 7.20 5.55 -7.35
CA TYR A 16 6.29 6.21 -8.29
C TYR A 16 4.85 6.14 -7.81
N ILE A 17 4.44 5.01 -7.22
CA ILE A 17 3.11 4.83 -6.63
C ILE A 17 2.86 5.85 -5.51
N LEU A 18 3.83 6.02 -4.60
CA LEU A 18 3.74 6.99 -3.51
C LEU A 18 3.75 8.45 -4.00
N ALA A 19 4.41 8.74 -5.12
CA ALA A 19 4.47 10.08 -5.70
C ALA A 19 3.19 10.50 -6.45
N CYS A 20 2.24 9.59 -6.71
CA CYS A 20 1.00 9.88 -7.43
C CYS A 20 -0.08 10.59 -6.59
N ASP A 21 0.22 11.02 -5.36
CA ASP A 21 -0.72 11.63 -4.42
C ASP A 21 -2.08 10.91 -4.36
N SER A 22 -2.00 9.58 -4.29
CA SER A 22 -3.15 8.68 -4.35
C SER A 22 -3.09 7.73 -3.16
N PRO A 23 -4.25 7.35 -2.57
CA PRO A 23 -4.28 6.35 -1.51
C PRO A 23 -3.56 5.07 -1.95
N THR A 24 -2.47 4.75 -1.25
CA THR A 24 -1.58 3.65 -1.60
C THR A 24 -1.88 2.44 -0.72
N LEU A 25 -2.24 1.32 -1.34
CA LEU A 25 -2.43 0.03 -0.68
C LEU A 25 -1.13 -0.77 -0.83
N SER A 26 -0.46 -1.13 0.26
CA SER A 26 0.77 -1.93 0.24
C SER A 26 0.52 -3.30 0.84
N VAL A 27 0.75 -4.34 0.06
CA VAL A 27 0.81 -5.71 0.60
C VAL A 27 2.05 -5.82 1.50
N LYS A 28 1.95 -6.58 2.60
CA LYS A 28 3.05 -6.77 3.57
C LYS A 28 4.40 -6.99 2.88
N ASP A 29 5.35 -6.12 3.20
CA ASP A 29 6.69 -6.09 2.62
C ASP A 29 7.57 -7.20 3.21
N ARG A 30 8.31 -7.89 2.35
CA ARG A 30 9.39 -8.81 2.74
C ARG A 30 10.76 -8.19 2.49
N TYR A 31 10.86 -7.29 1.51
CA TYR A 31 12.10 -6.66 1.12
C TYR A 31 12.08 -5.18 1.44
N TYR A 32 13.09 -4.73 2.19
CA TYR A 32 13.22 -3.33 2.60
C TYR A 32 14.40 -2.66 1.89
N ASP A 33 14.11 -1.61 1.13
CA ASP A 33 15.11 -0.70 0.58
C ASP A 33 15.46 0.39 1.61
N PHE A 34 16.24 1.39 1.20
CA PHE A 34 16.71 2.44 2.10
C PHE A 34 15.59 3.38 2.58
N PHE A 35 14.57 3.66 1.77
CA PHE A 35 13.50 4.59 2.13
C PHE A 35 12.26 3.87 2.68
N SER A 36 12.03 2.61 2.29
CA SER A 36 10.87 1.85 2.74
C SER A 36 10.89 1.56 4.24
N ARG A 37 12.06 1.58 4.87
CA ARG A 37 12.26 1.43 6.33
C ARG A 37 11.61 2.53 7.15
N SER A 38 11.48 3.73 6.60
CA SER A 38 10.86 4.88 7.27
C SER A 38 9.36 4.99 6.99
N LEU A 39 8.80 4.12 6.13
CA LEU A 39 7.38 4.16 5.81
C LEU A 39 6.55 3.54 6.95
N MET A 40 5.75 4.39 7.57
CA MET A 40 4.79 3.99 8.60
C MET A 40 3.43 3.58 7.99
N PRO A 41 2.85 2.43 8.39
CA PRO A 41 1.51 2.03 7.99
C PRO A 41 0.48 3.03 8.54
N SER A 42 -0.64 3.20 7.83
CA SER A 42 -1.71 4.16 8.10
C SER A 42 -1.31 5.65 8.00
N HIS A 43 -0.02 5.97 7.88
CA HIS A 43 0.48 7.32 7.62
C HIS A 43 0.87 7.53 6.15
N HIS A 44 1.64 6.59 5.58
CA HIS A 44 2.11 6.69 4.19
C HIS A 44 1.40 5.71 3.24
N PHE A 45 0.90 4.59 3.77
CA PHE A 45 0.21 3.57 3.00
C PHE A 45 -0.77 2.79 3.87
N TRP A 46 -1.76 2.18 3.25
CA TRP A 46 -2.69 1.26 3.89
C TRP A 46 -2.15 -0.17 3.81
N PRO A 47 -1.93 -0.85 4.94
CA PRO A 47 -1.41 -2.22 4.94
C PRO A 47 -2.48 -3.22 4.48
N ILE A 48 -2.11 -4.10 3.56
CA ILE A 48 -2.96 -5.19 3.05
C ILE A 48 -2.40 -6.54 3.51
N SER A 49 -3.29 -7.38 4.06
CA SER A 49 -2.94 -8.75 4.47
C SER A 49 -2.51 -9.59 3.27
N THR A 50 -1.45 -10.39 3.45
CA THR A 50 -0.98 -11.35 2.45
C THR A 50 -1.89 -12.57 2.33
N GLU A 51 -2.58 -12.93 3.40
CA GLU A 51 -3.44 -14.12 3.49
C GLU A 51 -4.80 -13.87 2.86
N SER A 52 -5.36 -12.68 3.07
CA SER A 52 -6.69 -12.28 2.61
C SER A 52 -6.64 -11.02 1.75
N LYS A 53 -5.89 -11.07 0.64
CA LYS A 53 -5.67 -9.91 -0.25
C LYS A 53 -6.95 -9.28 -0.77
N CYS A 54 -7.79 -10.04 -1.49
CA CYS A 54 -8.99 -9.50 -2.12
C CYS A 54 -10.01 -8.94 -1.10
N PRO A 55 -10.33 -9.64 0.00
CA PRO A 55 -11.19 -9.10 1.05
C PRO A 55 -10.61 -7.85 1.71
N SER A 56 -9.30 -7.83 1.98
CA SER A 56 -8.63 -6.67 2.58
C SER A 56 -8.64 -5.45 1.66
N ILE A 57 -8.40 -5.65 0.36
CA ILE A 57 -8.47 -4.57 -0.64
C ILE A 57 -9.89 -4.05 -0.76
N LYS A 58 -10.89 -4.94 -0.82
CA LYS A 58 -12.31 -4.56 -0.85
C LYS A 58 -12.68 -3.70 0.36
N PHE A 59 -12.31 -4.15 1.55
CA PHE A 59 -12.53 -3.40 2.79
C PHE A 59 -11.86 -2.02 2.76
N ALA A 60 -10.59 -1.94 2.33
CA ALA A 60 -9.86 -0.67 2.25
C ALA A 60 -10.51 0.33 1.27
N VAL A 61 -10.98 -0.16 0.12
CA VAL A 61 -11.66 0.66 -0.89
C VAL A 61 -13.05 1.08 -0.42
N ASP A 62 -13.85 0.16 0.13
CA ASP A 62 -15.18 0.46 0.66
C ASP A 62 -15.10 1.47 1.82
N TRP A 63 -14.09 1.33 2.69
CA TRP A 63 -13.83 2.27 3.77
C TRP A 63 -13.36 3.65 3.26
N GLY A 64 -12.43 3.68 2.31
CA GLY A 64 -11.93 4.95 1.76
C GLY A 64 -13.00 5.72 0.98
N ASN A 65 -13.88 5.01 0.25
CA ASN A 65 -14.99 5.63 -0.47
C ASN A 65 -16.06 6.20 0.46
N THR A 66 -16.22 5.64 1.66
CA THR A 66 -17.14 6.17 2.68
C THR A 66 -16.53 7.32 3.49
N HIS A 67 -15.21 7.54 3.43
CA HIS A 67 -14.50 8.57 4.18
C HIS A 67 -13.57 9.43 3.29
N PRO A 68 -14.11 10.18 2.30
CA PRO A 68 -13.31 10.91 1.31
C PRO A 68 -12.54 12.13 1.85
N GLN A 69 -12.84 12.59 3.07
CA GLN A 69 -12.20 13.77 3.69
C GLN A 69 -11.16 13.43 4.78
N LYS A 70 -10.86 12.14 4.96
CA LYS A 70 -9.82 11.68 5.88
C LYS A 70 -8.51 11.39 5.17
#